data_AF-A0A7C3H2L0-F1
#
_entry.id   AF-A0A7C3H2L0-F1
#
_cell.length_a   1.000
_cell.length_b   1.000
_cell.length_c   1.000
_cell.angle_alpha   90.00
_cell.angle_beta   90.00
_cell.angle_gamma   90.00
#
_symmetry.space_group_name_H-M   'P 1'
#
loop_
_entity.id
_entity.type
_entity.pdbx_description
1 polymer ?
#
loop_
_entity_poly.entity_id
_entity_poly.type
_entity_poly.pdbx_seq_one_letter_code
_entity_poly.pdbx_strand_id
1 'polypeptide(L)' 'MLKWQGWDRGRGFTMQCQECGAQNEPGARFCTRCGAALPAAASGIAPLDTHAEHVETEYAGGRGRISYRIDG' A
#
# COMPACT_ATOMS: atom_id res chain seq x y z
N MET A 1 31.95 -5.48 21.68
CA MET A 1 31.67 -4.83 20.37
C MET A 1 30.96 -5.84 19.49
N LEU A 2 29.64 -5.94 19.59
CA LEU A 2 28.86 -6.85 18.74
C LEU A 2 28.73 -6.22 17.35
N LYS A 3 29.31 -6.88 16.34
CA LYS A 3 29.21 -6.48 14.93
C LYS A 3 27.79 -6.78 14.42
N TRP A 4 26.87 -5.83 14.55
CA TRP A 4 25.50 -5.87 14.00
C TRP A 4 25.44 -5.69 12.48
N GLN A 5 26.52 -5.98 11.74
CA GLN A 5 26.60 -5.69 10.31
C GLN A 5 26.34 -6.94 9.49
N GLY A 6 25.14 -7.49 9.68
CA GLY A 6 24.57 -8.59 8.91
C GLY A 6 23.13 -8.27 8.52
N TRP A 7 22.83 -7.01 8.19
CA TRP A 7 21.62 -6.68 7.44
C TRP A 7 21.90 -7.06 5.99
N ASP A 8 21.60 -8.31 5.67
CA ASP A 8 21.46 -8.81 4.32
C ASP A 8 20.71 -7.75 3.51
N ARG A 9 21.46 -6.96 2.74
CA ARG A 9 20.92 -6.09 1.71
C ARG A 9 20.33 -7.05 0.68
N GLY A 10 19.05 -7.37 0.91
CA GLY A 10 18.28 -8.29 0.12
C GLY A 10 18.58 -8.04 -1.34
N ARG A 11 19.11 -9.07 -2.02
CA ARG A 11 19.25 -9.03 -3.48
C ARG A 11 17.85 -8.71 -4.02
N GLY A 12 17.66 -7.48 -4.50
CA GLY A 12 16.39 -7.03 -5.02
C GLY A 12 16.03 -7.90 -6.21
N PHE A 13 14.95 -8.68 -6.10
CA PHE A 13 14.39 -9.40 -7.23
C PHE A 13 13.72 -8.37 -8.13
N THR A 14 14.36 -8.01 -9.24
CA THR A 14 13.76 -7.10 -10.23
C THR A 14 12.62 -7.82 -10.95
N MET A 15 11.48 -7.15 -11.14
CA MET A 15 10.30 -7.71 -11.80
C MET A 15 10.23 -7.23 -13.26
N GLN A 16 10.00 -8.14 -14.20
CA GLN A 16 9.81 -7.80 -15.62
C GLN A 16 8.35 -7.50 -15.93
N CYS A 17 8.11 -6.38 -16.62
CA CYS A 17 6.79 -6.02 -17.13
C CYS A 17 6.39 -6.97 -18.26
N GLN A 18 5.22 -7.60 -18.15
CA GLN A 18 4.70 -8.52 -19.16
C GLN A 18 4.24 -7.82 -20.44
N GLU A 19 3.93 -6.51 -20.36
CA GLU A 19 3.48 -5.73 -21.52
C GLU A 19 4.62 -5.20 -22.39
N CYS A 20 5.74 -4.81 -21.79
CA CYS A 20 6.84 -4.14 -22.52
C CYS A 20 8.24 -4.67 -22.23
N GLY A 21 8.39 -5.67 -21.35
CA GLY A 21 9.68 -6.27 -21.00
C GLY A 21 10.58 -5.42 -20.09
N ALA A 22 10.14 -4.23 -19.66
CA ALA A 22 10.94 -3.37 -18.79
C ALA A 22 11.18 -4.00 -17.41
N GLN A 23 12.40 -3.84 -16.89
CA GLN A 23 12.77 -4.22 -15.53
C GLN A 23 12.30 -3.14 -14.53
N ASN A 24 11.65 -3.56 -13.46
CA ASN A 24 11.08 -2.71 -12.42
C ASN A 24 11.55 -3.16 -11.04
N GLU A 25 11.60 -2.23 -10.10
CA GLU A 25 11.94 -2.49 -8.71
C GLU A 25 10.91 -3.45 -8.04
N PRO A 26 11.35 -4.32 -7.13
CA PRO A 26 10.43 -5.11 -6.31
C PRO A 26 9.49 -4.18 -5.53
N GLY A 27 8.19 -4.38 -5.68
CA GLY A 27 7.16 -3.55 -5.02
C GLY A 27 6.61 -2.41 -5.88
N ALA A 28 7.15 -2.16 -7.08
CA ALA A 28 6.53 -1.24 -8.03
C ALA A 28 5.11 -1.70 -8.37
N ARG A 29 4.12 -0.79 -8.27
CA ARG A 29 2.71 -1.09 -8.59
C ARG A 29 2.38 -0.91 -10.06
N PHE A 30 3.14 -0.06 -10.75
CA PHE A 30 3.00 0.25 -12.17
C PHE A 30 4.37 0.23 -12.85
N CYS A 31 4.41 -0.10 -14.13
CA CYS A 31 5.61 -0.10 -14.94
C CYS A 31 6.09 1.33 -15.18
N THR A 32 7.36 1.60 -14.89
CA THR A 32 7.97 2.93 -15.08
C THR A 32 8.12 3.34 -16.55
N ARG A 33 8.02 2.37 -17.48
CA ARG A 33 8.18 2.62 -18.91
C ARG A 33 6.87 2.75 -19.67
N CYS A 34 5.87 1.91 -19.38
CA CYS A 34 4.61 1.90 -20.13
C CYS A 34 3.36 2.18 -19.29
N GLY A 35 3.48 2.28 -17.96
CA GLY A 35 2.35 2.55 -17.06
C GLY A 35 1.43 1.34 -16.77
N ALA A 36 1.68 0.18 -17.38
CA ALA A 36 0.91 -1.04 -17.10
C ALA A 36 0.99 -1.43 -15.63
N ALA A 37 -0.12 -1.92 -15.07
CA ALA A 37 -0.14 -2.44 -13.71
C ALA A 37 0.79 -3.67 -13.61
N LEU A 38 1.62 -3.69 -12.57
CA LEU A 38 2.46 -4.85 -12.25
C LEU A 38 1.73 -5.72 -11.22
N PRO A 39 1.94 -7.04 -11.23
CA PRO A 39 1.41 -7.90 -10.20
C PRO A 39 2.00 -7.45 -8.87
N ALA A 40 1.15 -6.88 -8.02
CA ALA A 40 1.54 -6.55 -6.66
C ALA A 40 2.01 -7.84 -6.00
N ALA A 41 3.17 -7.79 -5.32
CA ALA A 41 3.43 -8.78 -4.30
C ALA A 41 2.20 -8.76 -3.40
N ALA A 42 1.45 -9.86 -3.37
CA ALA A 42 0.30 -10.00 -2.50
C ALA A 42 0.79 -9.55 -1.13
N SER A 43 0.19 -8.48 -0.59
CA SER A 43 0.49 -8.06 0.77
C SER A 43 0.26 -9.33 1.60
N GLY A 44 1.32 -9.90 2.17
CA GLY A 44 1.27 -11.19 2.89
C GLY A 44 0.45 -11.11 4.18
N ILE A 45 -0.36 -10.09 4.31
CA ILE A 45 -1.34 -9.86 5.35
C ILE A 45 -2.57 -10.65 4.89
N ALA A 46 -2.71 -11.86 5.41
CA ALA A 46 -4.00 -12.54 5.37
C ALA A 46 -5.05 -11.58 5.98
N PRO A 47 -6.29 -11.54 5.45
CA PRO A 47 -7.36 -10.81 6.10
C PRO A 47 -7.40 -11.22 7.57
N LEU A 48 -7.21 -10.26 8.48
CA LEU A 48 -7.44 -10.51 9.88
C LEU A 48 -8.93 -10.83 10.00
N ASP A 49 -9.27 -11.95 10.63
CA ASP A 49 -10.61 -12.45 10.92
C ASP A 49 -11.37 -11.58 11.93
N THR A 50 -10.99 -10.31 12.03
CA THR A 50 -11.73 -9.30 12.78
C THR A 50 -13.03 -9.02 12.04
N HIS A 51 -14.06 -9.77 12.40
CA HIS A 51 -15.42 -9.33 12.18
C HIS A 51 -15.55 -7.95 12.83
N ALA A 52 -15.65 -6.92 12.00
CA ALA A 52 -15.99 -5.57 12.45
C ALA A 52 -17.47 -5.57 12.84
N GLU A 53 -17.77 -6.13 14.01
CA GLU A 53 -19.04 -5.86 14.65
C GLU A 53 -19.03 -4.39 15.08
N HIS A 54 -20.13 -3.69 14.80
CA HIS A 54 -20.38 -2.26 15.02
C HIS A 54 -19.87 -1.28 13.95
N VAL A 55 -20.23 -1.48 12.67
CA VAL A 55 -20.52 -0.33 11.79
C VAL A 55 -22.03 -0.27 11.55
N GLU A 56 -22.76 0.35 12.48
CA GLU A 56 -24.09 0.84 12.13
C GLU A 56 -23.90 1.95 11.10
N THR A 57 -24.19 1.63 9.84
CA THR A 57 -24.26 2.61 8.76
C THR A 57 -25.58 3.35 8.90
N GLU A 58 -25.73 4.09 9.98
CA GLU A 58 -26.85 4.99 10.20
C GLU A 58 -26.30 6.39 10.45
N TYR A 59 -25.47 6.88 9.52
CA TYR A 59 -25.42 8.32 9.30
C TYR A 59 -26.77 8.71 8.68
N ALA A 60 -27.77 8.94 9.52
CA ALA A 60 -29.07 9.47 9.14
C ALA A 60 -28.93 10.97 8.77
N GLY A 61 -28.11 11.28 7.76
CA GLY A 61 -28.23 12.47 6.90
C GLY A 61 -28.54 13.80 7.58
N GLY A 62 -28.05 14.07 8.79
CA GLY A 62 -28.19 15.38 9.40
C GLY A 62 -27.41 16.40 8.58
N ARG A 63 -27.99 17.59 8.36
CA ARG A 63 -27.26 18.77 7.82
C ARG A 63 -26.21 19.25 8.84
N GLY A 64 -25.15 18.45 9.00
CA GLY A 64 -24.01 18.78 9.84
C GLY A 64 -23.31 20.00 9.27
N ARG A 65 -23.29 21.10 10.03
CA ARG A 65 -22.46 22.26 9.70
C ARG A 65 -21.03 21.92 10.09
N ILE A 66 -20.14 21.83 9.11
CA ILE A 66 -18.70 21.83 9.38
C ILE A 66 -18.33 23.26 9.77
N SER A 67 -18.07 23.50 11.06
CA SER A 67 -17.53 24.77 11.55
C SER A 67 -16.04 24.61 11.84
N TYR A 68 -15.19 25.29 11.07
CA TYR A 68 -13.79 25.51 11.44
C TYR A 68 -13.72 26.71 12.37
N ARG A 69 -13.01 26.58 13.49
CA ARG A 69 -12.52 27.73 14.26
C ARG A 69 -11.19 28.13 13.62
N ILE A 70 -11.13 29.34 13.11
CA ILE A 70 -9.87 29.97 12.67
C ILE A 70 -9.65 31.07 13.70
N ASP A 71 -8.88 30.76 14.74
CA ASP A 71 -8.37 31.79 15.64
C ASP A 71 -7.28 32.55 14.85
N GLY A 72 -7.45 33.86 14.72
CA GLY A 72 -6.57 34.75 13.96
C GLY A 72 -5.31 35.14 14.73
#